data_AF-A0A847GB96-F1
#
_entry.id   AF-A0A847GB96-F1
#
_cell.length_a   1.000
_cell.length_b   1.000
_cell.length_c   1.000
_cell.angle_alpha   90.00
_cell.angle_beta   90.00
_cell.angle_gamma   90.00
#
_symmetry.space_group_name_H-M   'P 1'
#
loop_
_entity.id
_entity.type
_entity.pdbx_description
1 polymer ?
#
loop_
_entity_poly.entity_id
_entity_poly.type
_entity_poly.pdbx_seq_one_letter_code
_entity_poly.pdbx_strand_id
1 'polypeptide(L)' 'LTLDFAAVGLKGKRQLRDLWRRQDLGEFENTFTATIPRHGVCLLRVCPAP' A
#
# COMPACT_ATOMS: atom_id res chain seq x y z
N LEU A 1 -3.70 -10.21 1.81
CA LEU A 1 -3.92 -9.69 0.44
C LEU A 1 -2.67 -8.95 0.01
N THR A 2 -2.21 -9.19 -1.21
CA THR A 2 -0.99 -8.59 -1.76
C THR A 2 -1.36 -7.65 -2.90
N LEU A 3 -0.87 -6.42 -2.82
CA LEU A 3 -0.95 -5.41 -3.86
C LEU A 3 0.36 -5.44 -4.64
N ASP A 4 0.29 -5.86 -5.90
CA ASP A 4 1.38 -5.68 -6.87
C ASP A 4 1.25 -4.29 -7.50
N PHE A 5 2.33 -3.51 -7.43
CA PHE A 5 2.36 -2.14 -7.94
C PHE A 5 2.27 -2.12 -9.47
N ALA A 6 2.86 -3.11 -10.14
CA ALA A 6 2.80 -3.20 -11.60
C ALA A 6 1.36 -3.39 -12.09
N ALA A 7 0.55 -4.16 -11.35
CA ALA A 7 -0.85 -4.42 -11.68
C ALA A 7 -1.73 -3.14 -11.67
N VAL A 8 -1.31 -2.11 -10.93
CA VAL A 8 -2.00 -0.80 -10.85
C VAL A 8 -1.22 0.33 -11.56
N GLY A 9 -0.24 -0.03 -12.40
CA GLY A 9 0.53 0.93 -13.20
C GLY A 9 1.56 1.75 -12.40
N LEU A 10 1.85 1.35 -11.16
CA LEU A 10 2.86 1.98 -10.32
C LEU A 10 4.23 1.36 -10.56
N LYS A 11 5.27 2.19 -10.54
CA LYS A 11 6.68 1.77 -10.69
C LYS A 11 7.55 2.39 -9.61
N GLY A 12 8.60 1.67 -9.23
CA GLY A 12 9.61 2.10 -8.27
C GLY A 12 9.12 2.13 -6.83
N LYS A 13 9.91 2.78 -5.97
CA LYS A 13 9.60 2.96 -4.55
C LYS A 13 8.43 3.92 -4.36
N ARG A 14 7.54 3.56 -3.45
CA ARG A 14 6.34 4.33 -3.10
C ARG A 14 6.18 4.42 -1.59
N GLN A 15 5.77 5.57 -1.12
CA GLN A 15 5.36 5.75 0.26
C GLN A 15 3.88 5.36 0.40
N LEU A 16 3.58 4.50 1.37
CA LEU A 16 2.23 4.03 1.66
C LEU A 16 1.76 4.55 3.02
N ARG A 17 0.47 4.90 3.08
CA ARG A 17 -0.23 5.26 4.32
C ARG A 17 -1.58 4.55 4.39
N ASP A 18 -1.88 3.94 5.52
CA ASP A 18 -3.22 3.45 5.83
C ASP A 18 -4.06 4.64 6.32
N LEU A 19 -5.08 5.00 5.55
CA LEU A 19 -5.94 6.15 5.84
C LEU A 19 -6.91 5.88 6.99
N TRP A 20 -7.38 4.65 7.15
CA TRP A 20 -8.33 4.30 8.21
C TRP A 20 -7.62 4.23 9.56
N ARG A 21 -6.42 3.65 9.58
CA ARG A 21 -5.55 3.62 10.76
C ARG A 21 -4.83 4.94 11.03
N ARG A 22 -4.88 5.89 10.10
CA ARG A 22 -4.14 7.16 10.12
C ARG A 22 -2.65 6.93 10.39
N GLN A 23 -2.10 5.87 9.81
CA GLN A 23 -0.74 5.39 10.07
C GLN A 23 0.06 5.40 8.77
N ASP A 24 1.22 6.05 8.79
CA ASP A 24 2.19 5.95 7.72
C ASP A 24 2.90 4.59 7.83
N LEU A 25 2.82 3.80 6.76
CA LEU A 25 3.35 2.43 6.72
C LEU A 25 4.83 2.41 6.29
N GLY A 26 5.29 3.48 5.64
CA GLY A 26 6.65 3.63 5.15
C GLY A 26 6.77 3.45 3.64
N GLU A 27 7.99 3.15 3.20
CA GLU A 27 8.32 2.97 1.78
C GLU A 27 8.33 1.49 1.41
N PHE A 28 7.74 1.18 0.26
CA PHE A 28 7.67 -0.16 -0.31
C PHE A 28 8.08 -0.12 -1.78
N GLU A 29 8.66 -1.21 -2.24
CA GLU A 29 9.10 -1.37 -3.63
C GLU A 29 8.41 -2.60 -4.22
N ASN A 30 7.84 -2.44 -5.42
CA ASN A 30 7.16 -3.46 -6.22
C ASN A 30 5.89 -4.06 -5.62
N THR A 31 5.84 -4.39 -4.33
CA THR A 31 4.68 -5.05 -3.70
C THR A 31 4.44 -4.57 -2.28
N PHE A 32 3.19 -4.69 -1.83
CA PHE A 32 2.79 -4.49 -0.44
C PHE A 32 1.83 -5.60 -0.02
N THR A 33 2.05 -6.20 1.15
CA THR A 33 1.18 -7.25 1.68
C THR A 33 0.58 -6.83 3.01
N ALA A 34 -0.74 -6.95 3.12
CA ALA A 34 -1.47 -6.70 4.35
C ALA A 34 -2.36 -7.90 4.72
N THR A 35 -2.40 -8.22 6.00
CA THR A 35 -3.37 -9.17 6.55
C THR A 35 -4.70 -8.47 6.73
N ILE A 36 -5.69 -8.86 5.93
CA ILE A 36 -7.04 -8.30 5.98
C ILE A 36 -7.98 -9.43 6.42
N PRO A 37 -8.75 -9.27 7.49
CA PRO A 37 -9.71 -10.29 7.92
C PRO A 37 -10.80 -10.49 6.87
N ARG A 38 -11.56 -11.58 6.97
CA ARG A 38 -12.69 -11.84 6.08
C ARG A 38 -13.67 -10.66 6.10
N HIS A 39 -14.03 -10.13 4.92
CA HIS A 39 -14.84 -8.92 4.73
C HIS A 39 -14.20 -7.62 5.24
N GLY A 40 -12.92 -7.66 5.62
CA GLY A 40 -12.16 -6.48 5.96
C GLY A 40 -11.82 -5.66 4.72
N VAL A 41 -11.59 -4.37 4.93
CA VAL A 41 -11.15 -3.43 3.90
C VAL A 41 -9.92 -2.70 4.42
N CYS A 42 -8.99 -2.39 3.52
CA CYS A 42 -7.85 -1.54 3.78
C CYS A 42 -7.87 -0.40 2.77
N LEU A 43 -7.72 0.84 3.23
CA LEU A 43 -7.68 2.02 2.36
C LEU A 43 -6.28 2.63 2.41
N LEU A 44 -5.56 2.52 1.30
CA LEU A 44 -4.19 2.98 1.17
C LEU A 44 -4.10 4.26 0.35
N ARG A 45 -3.34 5.23 0.85
CA ARG A 45 -2.83 6.35 0.04
C ARG A 45 -1.42 6.00 -0.43
N VAL A 46 -1.18 6.18 -1.72
CA VAL A 46 0.11 5.96 -2.36
C VAL A 46 0.70 7.29 -2.82
N CYS A 47 1.95 7.54 -2.47
CA CYS A 47 2.71 8.71 -2.93
C CYS A 47 4.05 8.28 -3.55
N PRO A 48 4.63 9.06 -4.47
CA PRO A 48 6.04 8.89 -4.83
C PRO A 48 6.92 8.91 -3.57
N ALA A 49 7.90 8.00 -3.50
CA ALA A 49 8.93 8.11 -2.47
C ALA A 49 9.78 9.39 -2.72
N PRO A 50 10.31 10.04 -1.67
CA PRO A 50 11.20 11.18 -1.81
C PRO A 50 12.48 10.87 -2.60
#